data_AF-G0V4D6-F1
#
_entry.id   AF-G0V4D6-F1
#
_cell.length_a   1.000
_cell.length_b   1.000
_cell.length_c   1.000
_cell.angle_alpha   90.00
_cell.angle_beta   90.00
_cell.angle_gamma   90.00
#
_symmetry.space_group_name_H-M   'P 1'
#
loop_
_entity.id
_entity.type
_entity.pdbx_description
1 polymer ?
#
loop_
_entity_poly.entity_id
_entity_poly.type
_entity_poly.pdbx_seq_one_letter_code
_entity_poly.pdbx_strand_id
1 'polypeptide(L)'
;MNSGKIVLTINFITLILIIILGIYEIRTIERDTISFMENLNDVKKSVEASNWDNAYKNIELLNKNWERKKQLWSFFVNHNEIDNISMYLKQSIEYIKHRDNIEAMASLAILEHYLTHISEIEKLRIENII
;
A
#
# COMPACT_ATOMS: atom_id res chain seq x y z
N MET A 1 -47.24 -10.07 -8.28
CA MET A 1 -46.83 -8.65 -8.35
C MET A 1 -45.82 -8.24 -7.25
N ASN A 2 -45.85 -8.84 -6.04
CA ASN A 2 -44.91 -8.51 -4.96
C ASN A 2 -43.50 -9.09 -5.16
N SER A 3 -43.36 -10.25 -5.81
CA SER A 3 -42.09 -10.92 -6.04
C SER A 3 -41.10 -10.08 -6.86
N GLY A 4 -41.58 -9.40 -7.91
CA GLY A 4 -40.74 -8.52 -8.74
C GLY A 4 -40.23 -7.28 -8.00
N LYS A 5 -41.06 -6.70 -7.13
CA LYS A 5 -40.65 -5.56 -6.28
C LYS A 5 -39.56 -5.97 -5.28
N ILE A 6 -39.70 -7.13 -4.65
CA ILE A 6 -38.69 -7.66 -3.72
C ILE A 6 -37.35 -7.89 -4.42
N VAL A 7 -37.36 -8.51 -5.60
CA VAL A 7 -36.14 -8.73 -6.40
C VAL A 7 -35.48 -7.40 -6.77
N LEU A 8 -36.25 -6.40 -7.19
CA LEU A 8 -35.71 -5.06 -7.50
C LEU A 8 -35.09 -4.39 -6.26
N THR A 9 -35.76 -4.48 -5.10
CA THR A 9 -35.24 -3.93 -3.84
C THR A 9 -33.93 -4.61 -3.44
N ILE A 10 -33.84 -5.94 -3.53
CA ILE A 10 -32.61 -6.67 -3.19
C ILE A 10 -31.46 -6.24 -4.12
N ASN A 11 -31.69 -6.22 -5.45
CA ASN A 11 -30.65 -5.81 -6.40
C ASN A 11 -30.16 -4.38 -6.14
N PHE A 12 -31.08 -3.47 -5.81
CA PHE A 12 -30.73 -2.09 -5.50
C PHE A 12 -29.89 -1.98 -4.22
N ILE A 13 -30.22 -2.74 -3.17
CA ILE A 13 -29.44 -2.82 -1.94
C ILE A 13 -28.04 -3.40 -2.22
N THR A 14 -27.95 -4.47 -3.00
CA THR A 14 -26.67 -5.08 -3.37
C THR A 14 -25.78 -4.10 -4.15
N LEU A 15 -26.35 -3.34 -5.09
CA LEU A 15 -25.62 -2.32 -5.83
C LEU A 15 -25.06 -1.23 -4.91
N ILE A 16 -25.88 -0.71 -3.98
CA ILE A 16 -25.43 0.27 -2.98
C ILE A 16 -24.29 -0.29 -2.13
N LEU A 17 -24.40 -1.55 -1.71
CA LEU A 17 -23.37 -2.21 -0.91
C LEU A 17 -22.03 -2.30 -1.66
N ILE A 18 -22.05 -2.66 -2.95
CA ILE A 18 -20.85 -2.73 -3.80
C ILE A 18 -20.19 -1.35 -3.91
N ILE A 19 -20.97 -0.29 -4.14
CA ILE A 19 -20.45 1.08 -4.25
C ILE A 19 -19.80 1.52 -2.93
N ILE A 20 -20.46 1.26 -1.79
CA ILE A 20 -19.91 1.60 -0.46
C ILE A 20 -18.60 0.87 -0.20
N LEU A 21 -18.53 -0.42 -0.53
CA LEU A 21 -17.32 -1.23 -0.35
C LEU A 21 -16.18 -0.72 -1.24
N GLY A 22 -16.46 -0.39 -2.50
CA GLY A 22 -15.45 0.18 -3.40
C GLY A 22 -14.91 1.53 -2.92
N ILE A 23 -15.77 2.42 -2.41
CA ILE A 23 -15.32 3.70 -1.82
C ILE A 23 -14.48 3.45 -0.55
N TYR A 24 -14.88 2.49 0.28
CA TYR A 24 -14.14 2.14 1.50
C TYR A 24 -12.74 1.59 1.18
N GLU A 25 -12.64 0.72 0.18
CA GLU A 25 -11.40 0.15 -0.34
C GLU A 25 -10.44 1.25 -0.81
N ILE A 26 -10.88 2.08 -1.76
CA ILE A 26 -10.10 3.18 -2.33
C ILE A 26 -9.53 4.08 -1.23
N ARG A 27 -10.38 4.55 -0.30
CA ARG A 27 -9.96 5.43 0.80
C ARG A 27 -8.99 4.73 1.75
N THR A 28 -9.13 3.43 1.95
CA THR A 28 -8.23 2.66 2.80
C THR A 28 -6.85 2.55 2.15
N ILE A 29 -6.78 2.20 0.86
CA ILE A 29 -5.52 2.12 0.13
C ILE A 29 -4.85 3.50 0.08
N GLU A 30 -5.57 4.56 -0.27
CA GLU A 30 -5.02 5.91 -0.36
C GLU A 30 -4.36 6.36 0.96
N ARG A 31 -5.10 6.25 2.08
CA ARG A 31 -4.58 6.60 3.42
C ARG A 31 -3.35 5.76 3.79
N ASP A 32 -3.41 4.47 3.50
CA ASP A 32 -2.34 3.55 3.83
C ASP A 32 -1.08 3.87 3.01
N THR A 33 -1.22 4.15 1.72
CA THR A 33 -0.09 4.54 0.84
C THR A 33 0.55 5.85 1.28
N ILE A 34 -0.25 6.86 1.66
CA ILE A 34 0.30 8.11 2.23
C ILE A 34 1.15 7.80 3.48
N SER A 35 0.61 7.00 4.40
CA SER A 35 1.34 6.62 5.61
C SER A 35 2.60 5.81 5.30
N PHE A 36 2.57 4.90 4.32
CA PHE A 36 3.76 4.17 3.90
C PHE A 36 4.82 5.08 3.29
N MET A 37 4.43 6.04 2.44
CA MET A 37 5.35 7.01 1.83
C MET A 37 6.01 7.92 2.87
N GLU A 38 5.26 8.40 3.86
CA GLU A 38 5.81 9.19 4.96
C GLU A 38 6.86 8.41 5.76
N ASN A 39 6.52 7.18 6.20
CA ASN A 39 7.43 6.31 6.93
C ASN A 39 8.66 5.93 6.08
N LEU A 40 8.48 5.70 4.78
CA LEU A 40 9.57 5.37 3.86
C LEU A 40 10.54 6.54 3.71
N ASN A 41 10.03 7.76 3.61
CA ASN A 41 10.86 8.97 3.54
C ASN A 41 11.71 9.15 4.81
N ASP A 42 11.17 8.81 5.98
CA ASP A 42 11.92 8.85 7.25
C ASP A 42 13.03 7.78 7.30
N VAL A 43 12.80 6.61 6.69
CA VAL A 43 13.87 5.61 6.50
C VAL A 43 14.95 6.16 5.57
N LYS A 44 14.59 6.70 4.40
CA LYS A 44 15.54 7.26 3.42
C LYS A 44 16.42 8.35 4.05
N LYS A 45 15.81 9.31 4.75
CA LYS A 45 16.55 10.36 5.49
C LYS A 45 17.51 9.79 6.53
N SER A 46 17.10 8.72 7.22
CA SER A 46 17.95 8.07 8.22
C SER A 46 19.14 7.35 7.57
N VAL A 47 18.95 6.72 6.40
CA VAL A 47 20.02 6.10 5.61
C VAL A 47 20.99 7.15 5.07
N GLU A 48 20.49 8.25 4.51
CA GLU A 48 21.30 9.39 4.02
C GLU A 48 22.15 9.99 5.15
N ALA A 49 21.56 10.16 6.33
CA ALA A 49 22.27 10.65 7.51
C ALA A 49 23.19 9.61 8.17
N SER A 50 23.29 8.39 7.61
CA SER A 50 24.03 7.26 8.20
C SER A 50 23.59 6.92 9.63
N ASN A 51 22.35 7.23 10.00
CA ASN A 51 21.73 6.88 11.26
C ASN A 51 21.10 5.48 11.16
N TRP A 52 21.97 4.47 11.11
CA TRP A 52 21.60 3.08 10.83
C TRP A 52 20.62 2.48 11.84
N ASP A 53 20.76 2.82 13.13
CA ASP A 53 19.88 2.29 14.17
C ASP A 53 18.45 2.80 13.98
N ASN A 54 18.28 4.08 13.64
CA ASN A 54 16.98 4.66 13.34
C ASN A 54 16.41 4.13 12.01
N ALA A 55 17.25 4.03 10.98
CA ALA A 55 16.86 3.47 9.69
C ALA A 55 16.33 2.04 9.86
N TYR A 56 17.07 1.19 10.60
CA TYR A 56 16.70 -0.21 10.83
C TYR A 56 15.40 -0.33 11.65
N LYS A 57 15.27 0.46 12.72
CA LYS A 57 14.04 0.50 13.51
C LYS A 57 12.82 0.90 12.67
N ASN A 58 12.96 1.92 11.83
CA ASN A 58 11.86 2.45 11.04
C ASN A 58 11.47 1.52 9.89
N ILE A 59 12.43 0.90 9.20
CA ILE A 59 12.13 -0.06 8.13
C ILE A 59 11.46 -1.33 8.67
N GLU A 60 11.86 -1.81 9.85
CA GLU A 60 11.20 -2.93 10.53
C GLU A 60 9.76 -2.60 10.93
N LEU A 61 9.51 -1.38 11.41
CA LEU A 61 8.15 -0.92 11.71
C LEU A 61 7.30 -0.83 10.44
N LEU A 62 7.87 -0.31 9.35
CA LEU A 62 7.22 -0.23 8.04
C LEU A 62 6.87 -1.64 7.54
N ASN A 63 7.80 -2.59 7.63
CA ASN A 63 7.59 -3.99 7.26
C ASN A 63 6.50 -4.66 8.12
N LYS A 64 6.50 -4.44 9.44
CA LYS A 64 5.43 -4.96 10.32
C LYS A 64 4.06 -4.40 9.94
N ASN A 65 3.99 -3.12 9.59
CA ASN A 65 2.76 -2.49 9.13
C ASN A 65 2.32 -3.05 7.77
N TRP A 66 3.26 -3.29 6.86
CA TRP A 66 3.04 -3.94 5.59
C TRP A 66 2.47 -5.36 5.75
N GLU A 67 3.10 -6.20 6.56
CA GLU A 67 2.66 -7.58 6.81
C GLU A 67 1.23 -7.68 7.36
N ARG A 68 0.80 -6.70 8.17
CA ARG A 68 -0.59 -6.62 8.65
C ARG A 68 -1.58 -6.21 7.57
N LYS A 69 -1.16 -5.42 6.58
CA LYS A 69 -2.03 -4.84 5.54
C LYS A 69 -2.01 -5.62 4.24
N LYS A 70 -0.93 -6.35 3.93
CA LYS A 70 -0.73 -7.03 2.64
C LYS A 70 -1.86 -7.99 2.28
N GLN A 71 -2.44 -8.68 3.27
CA GLN A 71 -3.56 -9.59 3.03
C GLN A 71 -4.80 -8.82 2.56
N LEU A 72 -5.11 -7.69 3.19
CA LEU A 72 -6.23 -6.85 2.77
C LEU A 72 -5.97 -6.27 1.38
N TRP A 73 -4.76 -5.77 1.13
CA TRP A 73 -4.40 -5.21 -0.18
C TRP A 73 -4.43 -6.28 -1.28
N SER A 74 -4.07 -7.52 -1.00
CA SER A 74 -4.06 -8.61 -1.98
C SER A 74 -5.44 -8.98 -2.57
N PHE A 75 -6.53 -8.53 -1.96
CA PHE A 75 -7.87 -8.72 -2.52
C PHE A 75 -8.17 -7.75 -3.67
N PHE A 76 -7.46 -6.64 -3.75
CA PHE A 76 -7.83 -5.47 -4.54
C PHE A 76 -6.71 -4.97 -5.45
N VAL A 77 -5.46 -5.12 -5.00
CA VAL A 77 -4.24 -4.72 -5.69
C VAL A 77 -3.63 -5.93 -6.40
N ASN A 78 -3.01 -5.69 -7.55
CA ASN A 78 -2.30 -6.72 -8.31
C ASN A 78 -1.26 -7.43 -7.43
N HIS A 79 -1.31 -8.78 -7.39
CA HIS A 79 -0.37 -9.58 -6.60
C HIS A 79 1.10 -9.29 -6.92
N ASN A 80 1.43 -8.94 -8.18
CA ASN A 80 2.80 -8.59 -8.54
C ASN A 80 3.30 -7.35 -7.77
N GLU A 81 2.44 -6.35 -7.56
CA GLU A 81 2.76 -5.15 -6.77
C GLU A 81 3.01 -5.53 -5.30
N ILE A 82 2.13 -6.38 -4.75
CA ILE A 82 2.25 -6.87 -3.36
C ILE A 82 3.54 -7.65 -3.14
N ASP A 83 3.87 -8.54 -4.08
CA ASP A 83 5.07 -9.36 -4.00
C ASP A 83 6.33 -8.52 -4.17
N ASN A 84 6.32 -7.55 -5.09
CA ASN A 84 7.43 -6.62 -5.30
C ASN A 84 7.67 -5.76 -4.05
N ILE A 85 6.63 -5.15 -3.47
CA ILE A 85 6.77 -4.38 -2.22
C ILE A 85 7.37 -5.26 -1.11
N SER A 86 6.86 -6.49 -0.95
CA SER A 86 7.36 -7.43 0.05
C SER A 86 8.84 -7.81 -0.18
N MET A 87 9.23 -7.97 -1.44
CA MET A 87 10.61 -8.30 -1.82
C MET A 87 11.56 -7.14 -1.54
N TYR A 88 11.23 -5.92 -1.98
CA TYR A 88 12.08 -4.75 -1.78
C TYR A 88 12.11 -4.25 -0.34
N LEU A 89 11.06 -4.51 0.44
CA LEU A 89 11.10 -4.34 1.90
C LEU A 89 12.17 -5.21 2.55
N LYS A 90 12.18 -6.52 2.25
CA LYS A 90 13.16 -7.46 2.79
C LYS A 90 14.59 -7.11 2.37
N GLN A 91 14.79 -6.72 1.10
CA GLN A 91 16.09 -6.25 0.63
C GLN A 91 16.54 -5.00 1.38
N SER A 92 15.66 -4.00 1.52
CA SER A 92 15.97 -2.77 2.24
C SER A 92 16.35 -3.04 3.70
N ILE A 93 15.66 -3.96 4.38
CA ILE A 93 16.01 -4.39 5.74
C ILE A 93 17.43 -4.94 5.78
N GLU A 94 17.77 -5.87 4.90
CA GLU A 94 19.10 -6.49 4.89
C GLU A 94 20.20 -5.48 4.50
N TYR A 95 19.98 -4.61 3.52
CA TYR A 95 20.98 -3.59 3.17
C TYR A 95 21.19 -2.58 4.30
N ILE A 96 20.12 -2.11 4.95
CA ILE A 96 20.22 -1.19 6.11
C ILE A 96 20.94 -1.88 7.28
N LYS A 97 20.65 -3.15 7.55
CA LYS A 97 21.30 -3.95 8.60
C LYS A 97 22.80 -4.09 8.37
N HIS A 98 23.22 -4.23 7.11
CA HIS A 98 24.62 -4.32 6.72
C HIS A 98 25.26 -2.95 6.45
N ARG A 99 24.51 -1.85 6.63
CA ARG A 99 24.97 -0.47 6.42
C ARG A 99 25.43 -0.18 4.99
N ASP A 100 24.84 -0.87 4.03
CA ASP A 100 25.08 -0.64 2.61
C ASP A 100 24.20 0.52 2.14
N ASN A 101 24.78 1.72 2.07
CA ASN A 101 24.05 2.92 1.71
C ASN A 101 23.52 2.88 0.28
N ILE A 102 24.33 2.42 -0.68
CA ILE A 102 23.98 2.45 -2.10
C ILE A 102 22.83 1.49 -2.36
N GLU A 103 22.96 0.25 -1.91
CA GLU A 103 21.95 -0.77 -2.13
C GLU A 103 20.67 -0.48 -1.33
N ALA A 104 20.78 0.05 -0.11
CA ALA A 104 19.61 0.48 0.66
C ALA A 104 18.85 1.60 -0.06
N MET A 105 19.54 2.63 -0.56
CA MET A 105 18.88 3.74 -1.25
C MET A 105 18.25 3.28 -2.57
N ALA A 106 18.92 2.38 -3.29
CA ALA A 106 18.37 1.78 -4.51
C ALA A 106 17.09 0.98 -4.23
N SER A 107 17.11 0.08 -3.23
CA SER A 107 15.94 -0.73 -2.89
C SER A 107 14.79 0.11 -2.32
N LEU A 108 15.07 1.16 -1.55
CA LEU A 108 14.07 2.08 -1.03
C LEU A 108 13.43 2.93 -2.15
N ALA A 109 14.19 3.33 -3.17
CA ALA A 109 13.65 4.05 -4.32
C ALA A 109 12.74 3.15 -5.18
N ILE A 110 13.07 1.87 -5.31
CA ILE A 110 12.20 0.90 -6.00
C ILE A 110 10.93 0.64 -5.19
N LEU A 111 11.04 0.50 -3.86
CA LEU A 111 9.89 0.38 -2.97
C LEU A 111 8.96 1.61 -3.08
N GLU A 112 9.53 2.82 -3.15
CA GLU A 112 8.80 4.05 -3.37
C GLU A 112 8.02 4.02 -4.69
N HIS A 113 8.66 3.57 -5.77
CA HIS A 113 8.02 3.45 -7.09
C HIS A 113 6.74 2.60 -7.05
N TYR A 114 6.79 1.41 -6.44
CA TYR A 114 5.61 0.54 -6.34
C TYR A 114 4.50 1.14 -5.47
N LEU A 115 4.85 1.76 -4.34
CA LEU A 115 3.86 2.45 -3.49
C LEU A 115 3.19 3.60 -4.25
N THR A 116 3.97 4.42 -4.96
CA THR A 116 3.45 5.50 -5.80
C THR A 116 2.56 4.95 -6.92
N HIS A 117 2.97 3.88 -7.59
CA HIS A 117 2.20 3.30 -8.68
C HIS A 117 0.81 2.82 -8.23
N ILE A 118 0.72 2.19 -7.05
CA ILE A 118 -0.58 1.83 -6.44
C ILE A 118 -1.41 3.08 -6.17
N SER A 119 -0.81 4.14 -5.61
CA SER A 119 -1.52 5.41 -5.38
C SER A 119 -2.09 6.03 -6.66
N GLU A 120 -1.32 6.04 -7.74
CA GLU A 120 -1.69 6.62 -9.02
C GLU A 120 -2.85 5.84 -9.68
N ILE A 121 -2.77 4.51 -9.68
CA ILE A 121 -3.86 3.66 -10.19
C ILE A 121 -5.16 3.93 -9.42
N GLU A 122 -5.09 4.06 -8.09
CA GLU A 122 -6.28 4.33 -7.29
C GLU A 122 -6.85 5.73 -7.52
N LYS A 123 -6.02 6.76 -7.72
CA LYS A 123 -6.48 8.10 -8.10
C LYS A 123 -7.22 8.08 -9.45
N LEU A 124 -6.67 7.37 -10.44
CA LEU A 124 -7.34 7.19 -11.73
C LEU A 124 -8.69 6.47 -11.57
N ARG A 125 -8.82 5.51 -10.64
CA ARG A 125 -10.12 4.88 -10.35
C ARG A 125 -11.13 5.89 -9.77
N ILE A 126 -10.73 6.77 -8.86
CA ILE A 126 -11.61 7.82 -8.31
C ILE A 126 -12.12 8.74 -9.43
N GLU A 127 -11.21 9.22 -10.28
CA GLU A 127 -11.54 10.12 -11.40
C GLU A 127 -12.48 9.47 -12.43
N ASN A 128 -12.45 8.13 -12.57
CA ASN A 128 -13.33 7.42 -13.49
C ASN A 128 -14.71 7.07 -12.91
N ILE A 129 -14.88 7.16 -11.58
CA ILE A 129 -16.14 6.83 -10.90
C ILE A 129 -17.00 8.08 -10.64
N ILE A 130 -16.36 9.24 -10.49
CA ILE A 130 -17.00 10.55 -10.23
C ILE A 130 -17.18 11.33 -11.53
#